data_AF-A0A432HFM1-F1
#
_entry.id   AF-A0A432HFM1-F1
#
_cell.length_a   1.000
_cell.length_b   1.000
_cell.length_c   1.000
_cell.angle_alpha   90.00
_cell.angle_beta   90.00
_cell.angle_gamma   90.00
#
_symmetry.space_group_name_H-M   'P 1'
#
loop_
_entity.id
_entity.type
_entity.pdbx_description
1 polymer ?
#
loop_
_entity_poly.entity_id
_entity_poly.type
_entity_poly.pdbx_seq_one_letter_code
_entity_poly.pdbx_strand_id
1 'polypeptide(L)'
;MESVGRIHNFGAGPAVLPIEVVEEVAATLPNLLDSGFGLLEVSHRSATFQSVIDSAVERIRGVLSVPDDYEVLFLQGGASTQFYMTALNLLSEGE
;
A
#
# COMPACT_ATOMS: atom_id res chain seq x y z
N MET A 1 -2.13 -27.08 4.48
CA MET A 1 -2.80 -26.63 5.72
C MET A 1 -4.21 -26.26 5.32
N GLU A 2 -5.23 -27.03 5.71
CA GLU A 2 -6.63 -26.64 5.43
C GLU A 2 -6.88 -25.25 6.01
N SER A 3 -7.53 -24.38 5.23
CA SER A 3 -7.81 -23.00 5.63
C SER A 3 -8.79 -22.99 6.81
N VAL A 4 -8.26 -22.89 8.03
CA VAL A 4 -9.04 -22.82 9.26
C VAL A 4 -10.07 -21.68 9.14
N GLY A 5 -11.35 -22.04 9.04
CA GLY A 5 -12.49 -21.12 9.17
C GLY A 5 -12.63 -20.01 8.12
N ARG A 6 -11.86 -20.01 7.01
CA ARG A 6 -11.98 -18.99 5.97
C ARG A 6 -13.24 -19.25 5.12
N ILE A 7 -14.14 -18.26 5.09
CA ILE A 7 -15.31 -18.27 4.21
C ILE A 7 -14.94 -17.85 2.79
N HIS A 8 -15.75 -18.25 1.80
CA HIS A 8 -15.64 -17.71 0.45
C HIS A 8 -16.10 -16.25 0.43
N ASN A 9 -15.13 -15.34 0.37
CA ASN A 9 -15.39 -13.90 0.34
C ASN A 9 -15.45 -13.40 -1.12
N PHE A 10 -16.66 -13.09 -1.59
CA PHE A 10 -16.93 -12.49 -2.91
C PHE A 10 -17.20 -10.97 -2.82
N GLY A 11 -16.68 -10.31 -1.78
CA GLY A 11 -16.83 -8.86 -1.59
C GLY A 11 -16.21 -8.05 -2.74
N ALA A 12 -16.92 -7.00 -3.17
CA ALA A 12 -16.51 -6.14 -4.28
C ALA A 12 -15.47 -5.06 -3.88
N GLY A 13 -15.28 -4.80 -2.58
CA GLY A 13 -14.43 -3.73 -2.07
C GLY A 13 -14.87 -3.24 -0.67
N PRO A 14 -14.03 -3.38 0.39
CA PRO A 14 -12.80 -4.16 0.42
C PRO A 14 -13.01 -5.64 0.03
N ALA A 15 -11.95 -6.29 -0.44
CA ALA A 15 -11.99 -7.64 -1.01
C ALA A 15 -11.03 -8.61 -0.30
N VAL A 16 -11.00 -9.87 -0.75
CA VAL A 16 -10.15 -10.92 -0.18
C VAL A 16 -8.65 -10.64 -0.42
N LEU A 17 -7.82 -10.92 0.59
CA LEU A 17 -6.35 -10.94 0.48
C LEU A 17 -5.83 -12.39 0.48
N PRO A 18 -4.69 -12.67 -0.20
CA PRO A 18 -3.97 -13.93 -0.06
C PRO A 18 -3.60 -14.19 1.41
N ILE A 19 -3.70 -15.45 1.85
CA ILE A 19 -3.54 -15.80 3.26
C ILE A 19 -2.09 -15.61 3.71
N GLU A 20 -1.15 -15.94 2.84
CA GLU A 20 0.29 -15.79 3.05
C GLU A 20 0.67 -14.33 3.39
N VAL A 21 0.02 -13.35 2.74
CA VAL A 21 0.26 -11.92 3.01
C VAL A 21 -0.31 -11.52 4.37
N VAL A 22 -1.49 -12.05 4.74
CA VAL A 22 -2.10 -11.75 6.05
C VAL A 22 -1.23 -12.30 7.19
N GLU A 23 -0.71 -13.52 7.03
CA GLU A 23 0.18 -14.16 7.99
C GLU A 23 1.51 -13.41 8.12
N GLU A 24 2.09 -12.98 6.99
CA GLU A 24 3.32 -12.18 6.99
C GLU A 24 3.11 -10.83 7.70
N VAL A 25 2.05 -10.08 7.35
CA VAL A 25 1.73 -8.81 8.02
C VAL A 25 1.52 -9.02 9.52
N ALA A 26 0.77 -10.04 9.92
CA ALA A 26 0.54 -10.35 11.33
C ALA A 26 1.85 -10.60 12.09
N ALA A 27 2.82 -11.28 11.48
CA ALA A 27 4.14 -11.50 12.07
C ALA A 27 4.98 -10.22 12.19
N THR A 28 4.77 -9.23 11.31
CA THR A 28 5.48 -7.93 11.38
C THR A 28 4.91 -6.95 12.42
N LEU A 29 3.67 -7.15 12.88
CA LEU A 29 3.03 -6.27 13.85
C LEU A 29 3.85 -6.05 15.14
N PRO A 30 4.43 -7.09 15.79
CA PRO A 30 5.25 -6.91 16.99
C PRO A 30 6.70 -6.50 16.73
N ASN A 31 7.27 -6.86 15.57
CA ASN A 31 8.65 -6.52 15.23
C ASN A 31 8.84 -6.50 13.70
N LEU A 32 8.91 -5.31 13.13
CA LEU A 32 9.13 -5.12 11.71
C LEU A 32 10.62 -5.27 11.39
N LEU A 33 10.98 -6.25 10.54
CA LEU A 33 12.33 -6.44 10.01
C LEU A 33 13.42 -6.46 11.09
N ASP A 34 13.16 -7.12 12.22
CA ASP A 34 14.05 -7.20 13.38
C ASP A 34 14.51 -5.83 13.93
N SER A 35 13.76 -4.77 13.64
CA SER A 35 14.11 -3.40 14.06
C SER A 35 13.91 -3.13 15.55
N GLY A 36 13.19 -4.01 16.25
CA GLY A 36 12.78 -3.81 17.64
C GLY A 36 11.54 -2.93 17.79
N PHE A 37 10.96 -2.43 16.69
CA PHE A 37 9.69 -1.72 16.67
C PHE A 37 8.65 -2.52 15.89
N GLY A 38 7.39 -2.52 16.35
CA GLY A 38 6.28 -3.04 15.57
C GLY A 38 5.96 -2.21 14.34
N LEU A 39 5.32 -2.81 13.32
CA LEU A 39 4.90 -2.11 12.08
C LEU A 39 4.04 -0.85 12.37
N LEU A 40 3.22 -0.87 13.42
CA LEU A 40 2.35 0.25 13.79
C LEU A 40 3.03 1.28 14.72
N GLU A 41 4.25 1.02 15.17
CA GLU A 41 4.99 1.84 16.13
C GLU A 41 6.19 2.54 15.47
N VAL A 42 6.69 1.97 14.37
CA VAL A 42 7.86 2.49 13.66
C VAL A 42 7.58 3.87 13.08
N SER A 43 8.55 4.79 13.22
CA SER A 43 8.46 6.12 12.61
C SER A 43 8.45 6.00 11.08
N HIS A 44 7.53 6.72 10.44
CA HIS A 44 7.47 6.83 8.98
C HIS A 44 8.73 7.45 8.34
N ARG A 45 9.59 8.09 9.14
CA ARG A 45 10.87 8.67 8.69
C ARG A 45 12.07 7.79 8.97
N SER A 46 11.88 6.64 9.62
CA SER A 46 12.97 5.71 9.90
C SER A 46 13.46 5.07 8.60
N ALA A 47 14.75 4.72 8.55
CA ALA A 47 15.30 3.95 7.43
C ALA A 47 14.57 2.61 7.24
N THR A 48 14.14 1.98 8.35
CA THR A 48 13.34 0.75 8.33
C THR A 48 12.04 0.94 7.56
N PHE A 49 11.24 1.94 7.90
CA PHE A 49 9.98 2.17 7.20
C PHE A 49 10.18 2.71 5.78
N GLN A 50 11.22 3.54 5.56
CA GLN A 50 11.56 4.01 4.22
C GLN A 50 11.85 2.83 3.28
N SER A 51 12.56 1.80 3.75
CA SER A 51 12.82 0.59 2.95
C SER A 51 11.55 -0.16 2.53
N VAL A 52 10.48 -0.10 3.36
CA VAL A 52 9.17 -0.69 3.02
C VAL A 52 8.52 0.10 1.87
N ILE A 53 8.56 1.43 1.95
CA ILE A 53 8.03 2.32 0.91
C ILE A 53 8.81 2.17 -0.41
N ASP A 54 10.13 2.16 -0.34
CA ASP A 54 11.01 2.02 -1.51
C ASP A 54 10.76 0.69 -2.23
N SER A 55 10.67 -0.42 -1.47
CA SER A 55 10.31 -1.75 -1.98
C SER A 55 8.93 -1.77 -2.61
N ALA A 56 7.94 -1.07 -2.02
CA ALA A 56 6.60 -0.98 -2.60
C ALA A 56 6.60 -0.20 -3.93
N VAL A 57 7.32 0.92 -4.02
CA VAL A 57 7.49 1.69 -5.26
C VAL A 57 8.17 0.84 -6.33
N GLU A 58 9.30 0.20 -6.01
CA GLU A 58 10.05 -0.65 -6.94
C GLU A 58 9.17 -1.77 -7.51
N ARG A 59 8.39 -2.43 -6.66
CA ARG A 59 7.46 -3.49 -7.08
C ARG A 59 6.36 -2.97 -7.99
N ILE A 60 5.76 -1.81 -7.70
CA ILE A 60 4.75 -1.21 -8.58
C ILE A 60 5.37 -0.87 -9.94
N ARG A 61 6.56 -0.26 -9.96
CA ARG A 61 7.27 0.06 -11.20
C ARG A 61 7.55 -1.19 -12.02
N GLY A 62 8.02 -2.26 -11.39
CA GLY A 62 8.30 -3.54 -12.06
C GLY A 62 7.05 -4.23 -12.59
N VAL A 63 5.99 -4.33 -11.77
CA VAL A 63 4.74 -5.03 -12.14
C VAL A 63 3.99 -4.30 -13.26
N LEU A 64 3.94 -2.97 -13.22
CA LEU A 64 3.20 -2.16 -14.18
C LEU A 64 4.07 -1.58 -15.30
N SER A 65 5.39 -1.86 -15.29
CA SER A 65 6.36 -1.29 -16.24
C SER A 65 6.29 0.25 -16.30
N VAL A 66 6.28 0.91 -15.14
CA VAL A 66 6.18 2.38 -15.02
C VAL A 66 7.47 3.04 -15.54
N PRO A 67 7.41 4.00 -16.48
CA PRO A 67 8.58 4.71 -17.00
C PRO A 67 9.26 5.65 -15.99
N ASP A 68 10.52 6.00 -16.23
CA ASP A 68 11.36 6.84 -15.34
C ASP A 68 10.96 8.31 -15.25
N ASP A 69 10.14 8.79 -16.17
CA ASP A 69 9.53 10.12 -16.17
C ASP A 69 8.15 10.16 -15.46
N TYR A 70 7.75 9.07 -14.79
CA TYR A 70 6.53 8.98 -13.99
C TYR A 70 6.84 8.66 -12.52
N GLU A 71 6.01 9.21 -11.63
CA GLU A 71 6.11 9.05 -10.18
C GLU A 71 5.00 8.14 -9.61
N VAL A 72 5.33 7.38 -8.56
CA VAL A 72 4.36 6.54 -7.81
C VAL A 72 4.06 7.21 -6.47
N LEU A 73 2.80 7.58 -6.24
CA LEU A 73 2.36 8.27 -5.03
C LEU A 73 1.40 7.39 -4.20
N PHE A 74 1.67 7.27 -2.89
CA PHE A 74 0.75 6.66 -1.93
C PHE A 74 -0.02 7.75 -1.18
N LEU A 75 -1.27 7.99 -1.58
CA LEU A 75 -2.13 9.06 -1.02
C LEU A 75 -3.33 8.48 -0.26
N GLN A 76 -3.77 9.19 0.77
CA GLN A 76 -5.01 8.89 1.49
C GLN A 76 -6.24 9.51 0.79
N GLY A 77 -7.44 9.20 1.26
CA GLY A 77 -8.71 9.72 0.73
C GLY A 77 -9.39 8.84 -0.33
N GLY A 78 -8.67 7.85 -0.86
CA GLY A 78 -9.21 6.90 -1.84
C GLY A 78 -9.48 7.53 -3.20
N ALA A 79 -10.03 6.74 -4.12
CA ALA A 79 -10.28 7.16 -5.50
C ALA A 79 -11.23 8.38 -5.59
N SER A 80 -12.23 8.45 -4.70
CA SER A 80 -13.20 9.55 -4.69
C SER A 80 -12.56 10.91 -4.43
N THR A 81 -11.55 10.99 -3.56
CA THR A 81 -10.80 12.25 -3.36
C THR A 81 -10.05 12.67 -4.62
N GLN A 82 -9.54 11.71 -5.39
CA GLN A 82 -8.79 12.01 -6.62
C GLN A 82 -9.67 12.61 -7.72
N PHE A 83 -10.99 12.39 -7.71
CA PHE A 83 -11.91 13.10 -8.63
C PHE A 83 -11.79 14.62 -8.50
N TYR A 84 -11.66 15.11 -7.25
CA TYR A 84 -11.49 16.52 -6.98
C TYR A 84 -10.04 16.97 -7.09
N MET A 85 -9.10 16.20 -6.54
CA MET A 85 -7.67 16.55 -6.56
C MET A 85 -7.12 16.67 -7.98
N THR A 86 -7.57 15.82 -8.90
CA THR A 86 -7.17 15.90 -10.32
C THR A 86 -7.64 17.20 -10.95
N ALA A 87 -8.91 17.57 -10.76
CA ALA A 87 -9.45 18.83 -11.27
C ALA A 87 -8.72 20.04 -10.68
N LEU A 88 -8.47 20.05 -9.36
CA LEU A 88 -7.76 21.14 -8.69
C LEU A 88 -6.34 21.39 -9.22
N ASN A 89 -5.64 20.35 -9.68
CA ASN A 89 -4.26 20.48 -10.13
C ASN A 89 -4.13 20.66 -11.64
N LEU A 90 -5.10 20.17 -12.44
CA LEU A 90 -4.98 20.12 -13.90
C LEU A 90 -5.98 21.00 -14.66
N LEU A 91 -7.09 21.41 -14.04
CA LEU A 91 -8.10 22.23 -14.72
C LEU A 91 -7.64 23.69 -14.81
N SER A 92 -7.61 24.24 -16.02
CA SER A 92 -7.23 25.63 -16.25
C SER A 92 -8.41 26.58 -16.05
N GLU A 93 -8.12 27.87 -15.94
CA GLU A 93 -9.16 28.90 -15.91
C GLU A 93 -10.00 28.85 -17.20
N GLY A 94 -11.32 28.65 -17.06
CA GLY A 94 -12.27 28.64 -18.18
C GLY A 94 -12.57 27.27 -18.80
N GLU A 95 -12.01 26.19 -18.24
CA GLU A 95 -12.35 24.79 -18.59
C GLU A 95 -13.34 24.15 -17.61
#